data_AF-A0A9D4EVC6-F1
#
_entry.id   AF-A0A9D4EVC6-F1
#
_cell.length_a   1.000
_cell.length_b   1.000
_cell.length_c   1.000
_cell.angle_alpha   90.00
_cell.angle_beta   90.00
_cell.angle_gamma   90.00
#
_symmetry.space_group_name_H-M   'P 1'
#
loop_
_entity.id
_entity.type
_entity.pdbx_description
1 polymer ?
#
loop_
_entity_poly.entity_id
_entity_poly.type
_entity_poly.pdbx_seq_one_letter_code
_entity_poly.pdbx_strand_id
1 'polypeptide(L)'
;MVHAFILHTLFPGSCKVLFYKIYGRSGCTSEDNEGTDSARPERGNIDYIASQVHSEFQFRRSVTNRSVEEEVQSLSQEDQLPQFELGFLRLPAEALYSEEKIVVWLGTGNTCFTLVCHKNENRTIAEHVLKILIRCTQDYLRLLNQPAEASLKGERMCLILSRFLPDGTLVFMNHRVVRSIERELELLIKT
;
A
#
# COMPACT_ATOMS: atom_id res chain seq x y z
N MET A 1 -9.26 -12.95 -2.94
CA MET A 1 -8.06 -12.68 -2.14
C MET A 1 -7.43 -11.36 -2.58
N VAL A 2 -6.55 -10.77 -1.77
CA VAL A 2 -5.58 -9.75 -2.20
C VAL A 2 -4.47 -10.46 -2.97
N HIS A 3 -4.23 -10.04 -4.20
CA HIS A 3 -3.12 -10.50 -5.01
C HIS A 3 -1.81 -9.79 -4.65
N ALA A 4 -1.84 -8.47 -4.46
CA ALA A 4 -0.63 -7.70 -4.13
C ALA A 4 -0.91 -6.49 -3.25
N PHE A 5 0.09 -6.10 -2.46
CA PHE A 5 0.20 -4.81 -1.79
C PHE A 5 1.35 -4.01 -2.42
N ILE A 6 1.15 -2.73 -2.66
CA ILE A 6 2.14 -1.85 -3.31
C ILE A 6 2.22 -0.53 -2.54
N LEU A 7 3.43 -0.07 -2.29
CA LEU A 7 3.76 1.24 -1.76
C LEU A 7 4.60 1.99 -2.79
N HIS A 8 4.15 3.16 -3.22
CA HIS A 8 4.87 3.96 -4.23
C HIS A 8 4.75 5.46 -3.97
N THR A 9 5.61 6.23 -4.63
CA THR A 9 5.64 7.69 -4.54
C THR A 9 4.61 8.37 -5.44
N LEU A 10 4.07 9.50 -4.97
CA LEU A 10 3.09 10.32 -5.72
C LEU A 10 3.62 11.68 -6.14
N PHE A 11 4.24 12.45 -5.23
CA PHE A 11 4.60 13.85 -5.47
C PHE A 11 5.58 14.40 -4.42
N PRO A 12 6.59 15.21 -4.78
CA PRO A 12 6.99 15.61 -6.13
C PRO A 12 7.87 14.55 -6.80
N GLY A 13 7.63 14.24 -8.08
CA GLY A 13 8.53 13.42 -8.88
C GLY A 13 7.87 12.27 -9.63
N SER A 14 8.70 11.38 -10.19
CA SER A 14 8.26 10.19 -10.90
C SER A 14 7.68 9.14 -9.95
N CYS A 15 6.77 8.32 -10.48
CA CYS A 15 6.24 7.15 -9.78
C CYS A 15 7.38 6.15 -9.53
N LYS A 16 7.74 5.96 -8.27
CA LYS A 16 8.76 5.00 -7.83
C LYS A 16 8.13 4.02 -6.84
N VAL A 17 8.18 2.73 -7.14
CA VAL A 17 7.69 1.67 -6.26
C VAL A 17 8.72 1.40 -5.17
N LEU A 18 8.38 1.71 -3.93
CA LEU A 18 9.28 1.64 -2.78
C LEU A 18 9.27 0.25 -2.13
N PHE A 19 8.11 -0.39 -2.12
CA PHE A 19 7.92 -1.72 -1.56
C PHE A 19 6.72 -2.40 -2.23
N TYR A 20 6.79 -3.70 -2.44
CA TYR A 20 5.63 -4.49 -2.81
C TYR A 20 5.68 -5.90 -2.22
N LYS A 21 4.49 -6.49 -2.07
CA LYS A 21 4.33 -7.89 -1.67
C LYS A 21 3.28 -8.54 -2.53
N ILE A 22 3.63 -9.66 -3.16
CA ILE A 22 2.70 -10.49 -3.92
C ILE A 22 2.33 -11.68 -3.04
N TYR A 23 1.03 -11.90 -2.86
CA TYR A 23 0.51 -13.00 -2.05
C TYR A 23 0.40 -14.28 -2.89
N GLY A 24 0.65 -15.43 -2.26
CA GLY A 24 0.77 -16.72 -2.95
C GLY A 24 2.18 -17.06 -3.43
N ARG A 25 3.17 -16.18 -3.21
CA ARG A 25 4.60 -16.46 -3.38
C ARG A 25 5.32 -16.32 -2.04
N SER A 26 6.43 -17.06 -1.88
CA SER A 26 7.24 -16.99 -0.67
C SER A 26 8.23 -15.83 -0.78
N GLY A 27 8.14 -14.87 0.16
CA GLY A 27 9.06 -13.75 0.27
C GLY A 27 8.44 -12.38 0.03
N CYS A 28 9.19 -11.35 0.43
CA CYS A 28 8.88 -9.96 0.16
C CYS A 28 9.98 -9.34 -0.68
N THR A 29 9.64 -8.38 -1.54
CA THR A 29 10.61 -7.78 -2.45
C THR A 29 10.66 -6.27 -2.23
N SER A 30 11.82 -5.79 -1.79
CA SER A 30 12.22 -4.38 -1.79
C SER A 30 13.12 -4.09 -2.99
N GLU A 31 13.34 -2.81 -3.30
CA GLU A 31 14.15 -2.38 -4.45
C GLU A 31 15.56 -2.99 -4.49
N ASP A 32 16.13 -3.35 -3.34
CA ASP A 32 17.52 -3.82 -3.23
C ASP A 32 17.69 -5.33 -3.46
N ASN A 33 16.60 -6.09 -3.65
CA ASN A 33 16.60 -7.57 -3.68
C ASN A 33 16.40 -8.19 -5.09
N GLU A 34 16.85 -7.52 -6.15
CA GLU A 34 16.65 -7.95 -7.56
C GLU A 34 17.58 -9.09 -8.01
N GLY A 35 17.42 -10.28 -7.42
CA GLY A 35 18.28 -11.45 -7.67
C GLY A 35 17.69 -12.62 -8.47
N THR A 36 16.50 -12.55 -9.08
CA THR A 36 15.92 -13.75 -9.74
C THR A 36 15.08 -13.43 -10.99
N ASP A 37 15.40 -14.11 -12.10
CA ASP A 37 14.84 -13.91 -13.46
C ASP A 37 13.29 -14.13 -13.55
N SER A 38 12.68 -14.81 -12.58
CA SER A 38 11.21 -15.05 -12.54
C SER A 38 10.38 -13.90 -11.95
N ALA A 39 11.03 -12.86 -11.42
CA ALA A 39 10.37 -11.69 -10.84
C ALA A 39 10.16 -10.53 -11.84
N ARG A 40 10.81 -10.60 -13.02
CA ARG A 40 10.81 -9.52 -14.02
C ARG A 40 9.42 -9.16 -14.60
N PRO A 41 8.58 -10.12 -15.04
CA PRO A 41 7.27 -9.76 -15.60
C PRO A 41 6.31 -9.25 -14.51
N GLU A 42 6.42 -9.78 -13.30
CA GLU A 42 5.58 -9.35 -12.17
C GLU A 42 5.96 -7.94 -11.72
N ARG A 43 7.26 -7.63 -11.66
CA ARG A 43 7.72 -6.27 -11.37
C ARG A 43 7.15 -5.27 -12.37
N GLY A 44 7.15 -5.61 -13.66
CA GLY A 44 6.51 -4.80 -14.71
C GLY A 44 5.02 -4.57 -14.47
N ASN A 45 4.28 -5.59 -14.04
CA ASN A 45 2.87 -5.45 -13.68
C ASN A 45 2.68 -4.52 -12.47
N ILE A 46 3.50 -4.65 -11.43
CA ILE A 46 3.45 -3.79 -10.24
C ILE A 46 3.74 -2.33 -10.62
N ASP A 47 4.78 -2.08 -11.41
CA ASP A 47 5.17 -0.74 -11.84
C ASP A 47 4.09 -0.10 -12.75
N TYR A 48 3.44 -0.89 -13.61
CA TYR A 48 2.30 -0.43 -14.40
C TYR A 48 1.13 -0.01 -13.51
N ILE A 49 0.75 -0.84 -12.53
CA ILE A 49 -0.36 -0.54 -11.62
C ILE A 49 -0.06 0.71 -10.80
N ALA A 50 1.16 0.83 -10.26
CA ALA A 50 1.60 2.02 -9.56
C ALA A 50 1.51 3.26 -10.45
N SER A 51 1.95 3.16 -11.71
CA SER A 51 1.88 4.27 -12.66
C SER A 51 0.44 4.68 -12.97
N GLN A 52 -0.49 3.74 -13.13
CA GLN A 52 -1.91 4.04 -13.36
C GLN A 52 -2.54 4.74 -12.15
N VAL A 53 -2.27 4.25 -10.94
CA VAL A 53 -2.74 4.88 -9.69
C VAL A 53 -2.15 6.29 -9.54
N HIS A 54 -0.86 6.44 -9.82
CA HIS A 54 -0.18 7.73 -9.80
C HIS A 54 -0.82 8.72 -10.78
N SER A 55 -1.09 8.33 -12.03
CA SER A 55 -1.76 9.18 -13.01
C SER A 55 -3.18 9.58 -12.58
N GLU A 56 -3.96 8.64 -12.04
CA GLU A 56 -5.30 8.92 -11.52
C GLU A 56 -5.25 9.93 -10.37
N PHE A 57 -4.32 9.76 -9.42
CA PHE A 57 -4.13 10.69 -8.31
C PHE A 57 -3.73 12.08 -8.79
N GLN A 58 -2.77 12.19 -9.71
CA GLN A 58 -2.34 13.47 -10.29
C GLN A 58 -3.49 14.17 -11.03
N PHE A 59 -4.29 13.40 -11.78
CA PHE A 59 -5.47 13.93 -12.47
C PHE A 59 -6.45 14.54 -11.46
N ARG A 60 -6.85 13.77 -10.44
CA ARG A 60 -7.81 14.25 -9.44
C ARG A 60 -7.29 15.44 -8.64
N ARG A 61 -5.99 15.46 -8.32
CA ARG A 61 -5.34 16.58 -7.65
C ARG A 61 -5.39 17.85 -8.50
N SER A 62 -5.10 17.76 -9.80
CA SER A 62 -5.13 18.91 -10.70
C SER A 62 -6.52 19.52 -10.87
N VAL A 63 -7.59 18.72 -10.72
CA VAL A 63 -8.97 19.19 -10.78
C VAL A 63 -9.48 19.72 -9.43
N THR A 64 -8.96 19.22 -8.31
CA THR A 64 -9.42 19.60 -6.96
C THR A 64 -8.69 20.80 -6.35
N ASN A 65 -7.67 21.35 -7.02
CA ASN A 65 -6.87 22.51 -6.56
C ASN A 65 -6.36 22.38 -5.10
N ARG A 66 -6.10 21.16 -4.62
CA ARG A 66 -5.52 20.94 -3.29
C ARG A 66 -4.06 21.37 -3.27
N SER A 67 -3.71 22.31 -2.38
CA SER A 67 -2.34 22.79 -2.27
C SER A 67 -1.43 21.72 -1.65
N VAL A 68 -0.22 21.56 -2.21
CA VAL A 68 0.82 20.67 -1.66
C VAL A 68 1.23 21.12 -0.26
N GLU A 69 1.23 22.43 -0.05
CA GLU A 69 1.66 23.07 1.19
C GLU A 69 0.75 22.67 2.37
N GLU A 70 -0.57 22.63 2.17
CA GLU A 70 -1.53 22.17 3.21
C GLU A 70 -1.30 20.70 3.60
N GLU A 71 -1.05 19.83 2.61
CA GLU A 71 -0.82 18.41 2.88
C GLU A 71 0.52 18.19 3.61
N VAL A 72 1.58 18.88 3.21
CA VAL A 72 2.89 18.80 3.87
C VAL A 72 2.81 19.33 5.32
N GLN A 73 2.05 20.40 5.56
CA GLN A 73 1.80 20.90 6.91
C GLN A 73 1.02 19.89 7.75
N SER A 74 0.03 19.19 7.18
CA SER A 74 -0.72 18.14 7.89
C SER A 74 0.16 16.96 8.28
N LEU A 75 1.12 16.57 7.44
CA LEU A 75 2.08 15.49 7.71
C LEU A 75 3.09 15.83 8.81
N SER A 76 3.24 17.13 9.13
CA SER A 76 4.13 17.61 10.20
C SER A 76 3.51 17.43 11.59
N GLN A 77 2.20 17.16 11.68
CA GLN A 77 1.54 16.81 12.94
C GLN A 77 1.68 15.30 13.19
N GLU A 78 2.70 14.92 13.95
CA GLU A 78 3.13 13.51 14.09
C GLU A 78 2.06 12.53 14.63
N ASP A 79 0.99 13.05 15.26
CA ASP A 79 -0.03 12.26 15.95
C ASP A 79 -1.36 12.13 15.17
N GLN A 80 -1.51 12.80 14.03
CA GLN A 80 -2.74 12.73 13.23
C GLN A 80 -2.45 12.23 11.82
N LEU A 81 -3.19 11.20 11.40
CA LEU A 81 -3.18 10.76 10.02
C LEU A 81 -3.79 11.84 9.12
N PRO A 82 -3.14 12.17 7.98
CA PRO A 82 -3.68 13.15 7.05
C PRO A 82 -4.97 12.65 6.39
N GLN A 83 -5.67 13.55 5.71
CA GLN A 83 -6.79 13.16 4.88
C GLN A 83 -6.29 12.44 3.63
N PHE A 84 -6.68 11.17 3.46
CA PHE A 84 -6.36 10.40 2.28
C PHE A 84 -7.36 10.61 1.16
N GLU A 85 -6.86 10.61 -0.06
CA GLU A 85 -7.67 10.41 -1.24
C GLU A 85 -7.84 8.92 -1.52
N LEU A 86 -9.10 8.50 -1.71
CA LEU A 86 -9.46 7.12 -2.01
C LEU A 86 -9.82 6.98 -3.49
N GLY A 87 -9.30 5.94 -4.13
CA GLY A 87 -9.74 5.57 -5.47
C GLY A 87 -9.82 4.06 -5.69
N PHE A 88 -10.53 3.74 -6.75
CA PHE A 88 -10.73 2.38 -7.24
C PHE A 88 -10.42 2.35 -8.73
N LEU A 89 -9.63 1.38 -9.17
CA LEU A 89 -9.43 1.10 -10.60
C LEU A 89 -9.82 -0.34 -10.89
N ARG A 90 -10.40 -0.56 -12.06
CA ARG A 90 -10.70 -1.89 -12.56
C ARG A 90 -9.63 -2.29 -13.57
N LEU A 91 -8.97 -3.40 -13.33
CA LEU A 91 -8.02 -4.01 -14.27
C LEU A 91 -8.75 -5.12 -15.02
N PRO A 92 -9.04 -4.94 -16.32
CA PRO A 92 -9.67 -6.00 -17.13
C PRO A 92 -8.83 -7.27 -17.12
N ALA A 93 -9.49 -8.40 -17.32
CA ALA A 93 -8.80 -9.64 -17.63
C ALA A 93 -7.93 -9.46 -18.89
N GLU A 94 -6.83 -10.21 -18.96
CA GLU A 94 -5.87 -10.25 -20.07
C GLU A 94 -5.03 -8.98 -20.29
N ALA A 95 -5.32 -7.88 -19.56
CA ALA A 95 -4.48 -6.70 -19.59
C ALA A 95 -3.13 -6.93 -18.91
N LEU A 96 -3.16 -7.51 -17.70
CA LEU A 96 -1.97 -7.87 -16.90
C LEU A 96 -2.09 -9.26 -16.24
N TYR A 97 -3.33 -9.70 -15.98
CA TYR A 97 -3.64 -10.94 -15.30
C TYR A 97 -4.70 -11.70 -16.08
N SER A 98 -4.71 -13.02 -15.97
CA SER A 98 -5.75 -13.87 -16.59
C SER A 98 -7.16 -13.58 -16.07
N GLU A 99 -7.26 -13.07 -14.83
CA GLU A 99 -8.52 -12.70 -14.20
C GLU A 99 -8.59 -11.19 -13.96
N GLU A 100 -9.80 -10.65 -14.03
CA GLU A 100 -10.09 -9.28 -13.64
C GLU A 100 -9.71 -9.02 -12.17
N LYS A 101 -9.05 -7.88 -11.94
CA LYS A 101 -8.67 -7.39 -10.60
C LYS A 101 -9.27 -6.02 -10.32
N ILE A 102 -9.46 -5.73 -9.04
CA ILE A 102 -9.85 -4.41 -8.54
C ILE A 102 -8.69 -3.85 -7.74
N VAL A 103 -8.24 -2.66 -8.09
CA VAL A 103 -7.22 -1.91 -7.38
C VAL A 103 -7.92 -0.95 -6.43
N VAL A 104 -7.59 -1.02 -5.14
CA VAL A 104 -8.03 -0.08 -4.10
C VAL A 104 -6.81 0.68 -3.64
N TRP A 105 -6.84 2.00 -3.67
CA TRP A 105 -5.68 2.80 -3.30
C TRP A 105 -6.04 3.99 -2.42
N LEU A 106 -5.11 4.35 -1.54
CA LEU A 106 -5.18 5.51 -0.65
C LEU A 106 -3.89 6.33 -0.80
N GLY A 107 -4.03 7.56 -1.26
CA GLY A 107 -2.92 8.48 -1.54
C GLY A 107 -2.97 9.73 -0.65
N THR A 108 -1.80 10.19 -0.19
CA THR A 108 -1.64 11.48 0.50
C THR A 108 -0.22 11.99 0.34
N GLY A 109 -0.02 13.30 0.18
CA GLY A 109 1.31 13.90 0.04
C GLY A 109 2.15 13.18 -1.03
N ASN A 110 3.29 12.61 -0.61
CA ASN A 110 4.20 11.87 -1.50
C ASN A 110 3.98 10.34 -1.53
N THR A 111 2.96 9.80 -0.88
CA THR A 111 2.88 8.34 -0.68
C THR A 111 1.52 7.78 -1.05
N CYS A 112 1.52 6.65 -1.75
CA CYS A 112 0.33 5.88 -2.05
C CYS A 112 0.46 4.44 -1.60
N PHE A 113 -0.61 3.95 -0.99
CA PHE A 113 -0.78 2.56 -0.59
C PHE A 113 -1.85 1.94 -1.47
N THR A 114 -1.56 0.77 -2.02
CA THR A 114 -2.43 0.12 -2.99
C THR A 114 -2.61 -1.36 -2.68
N LEU A 115 -3.85 -1.84 -2.72
CA LEU A 115 -4.20 -3.26 -2.74
C LEU A 115 -4.72 -3.65 -4.12
N VAL A 116 -4.18 -4.72 -4.68
CA VAL A 116 -4.69 -5.38 -5.88
C VAL A 116 -5.50 -6.57 -5.43
N CYS A 117 -6.82 -6.54 -5.61
CA CYS A 117 -7.76 -7.55 -5.15
C CYS A 117 -8.36 -8.32 -6.32
N HIS A 118 -8.81 -9.56 -6.09
CA HIS A 118 -9.66 -10.25 -7.07
C HIS A 118 -11.03 -9.55 -7.22
N LYS A 119 -11.67 -9.69 -8.39
CA LYS A 119 -12.93 -9.00 -8.72
C LYS A 119 -14.07 -9.15 -7.70
N ASN A 120 -14.14 -10.30 -7.02
CA ASN A 120 -15.23 -10.63 -6.10
C ASN A 120 -14.96 -10.19 -4.65
N GLU A 121 -13.80 -9.60 -4.37
CA GLU A 121 -13.48 -9.13 -3.03
C GLU A 121 -14.31 -7.92 -2.61
N ASN A 122 -14.60 -7.85 -1.33
CA ASN A 122 -15.35 -6.73 -0.77
C ASN A 122 -14.45 -5.48 -0.73
N ARG A 123 -14.78 -4.50 -1.58
CA ARG A 123 -14.04 -3.23 -1.72
C ARG A 123 -14.01 -2.41 -0.43
N THR A 124 -15.11 -2.41 0.33
CA THR A 124 -15.22 -1.69 1.61
C THR A 124 -14.33 -2.32 2.68
N ILE A 125 -14.25 -3.67 2.71
CA ILE A 125 -13.32 -4.36 3.62
C ILE A 125 -11.88 -4.08 3.20
N ALA A 126 -11.57 -4.12 1.90
CA ALA A 126 -10.23 -3.80 1.38
C ALA A 126 -9.79 -2.38 1.78
N GLU A 127 -10.66 -1.38 1.58
CA GLU A 127 -10.41 -0.01 2.02
C GLU A 127 -10.17 0.06 3.54
N HIS A 128 -11.02 -0.58 4.34
CA HIS A 128 -10.90 -0.57 5.78
C HIS A 128 -9.58 -1.19 6.26
N VAL A 129 -9.19 -2.33 5.69
CA VAL A 129 -7.92 -2.99 5.98
C VAL A 129 -6.75 -2.10 5.54
N LEU A 130 -6.83 -1.44 4.38
CA LEU A 130 -5.80 -0.53 3.91
C LEU A 130 -5.61 0.67 4.85
N LYS A 131 -6.70 1.24 5.39
CA LYS A 131 -6.63 2.30 6.42
C LYS A 131 -5.93 1.82 7.69
N ILE A 132 -6.23 0.61 8.16
CA ILE A 132 -5.56 0.02 9.32
C ILE A 132 -4.06 -0.17 9.03
N LEU A 133 -3.72 -0.72 7.86
CA LEU A 133 -2.33 -0.93 7.45
C LEU A 133 -1.56 0.39 7.42
N ILE A 134 -2.11 1.44 6.82
CA ILE A 134 -1.48 2.76 6.78
C ILE A 134 -1.20 3.26 8.19
N ARG A 135 -2.19 3.22 9.09
CA ARG A 135 -2.01 3.62 10.49
C ARG A 135 -0.88 2.84 11.16
N CYS A 136 -0.92 1.50 11.10
CA CYS A 136 0.11 0.68 11.72
C CYS A 136 1.50 0.94 11.12
N THR A 137 1.61 1.07 9.81
CA THR A 137 2.90 1.40 9.17
C THR A 137 3.39 2.79 9.55
N GLN A 138 2.49 3.73 9.79
CA GLN A 138 2.84 5.06 10.26
C GLN A 138 3.34 5.01 11.72
N ASP A 139 2.61 4.32 12.60
CA ASP A 139 2.95 4.21 14.02
C ASP A 139 4.30 3.53 14.25
N TYR A 140 4.59 2.45 13.52
CA TYR A 140 5.81 1.64 13.74
C TYR A 140 6.96 1.99 12.80
N LEU A 141 6.68 2.47 11.58
CA LEU A 141 7.69 2.64 10.53
C LEU A 141 7.80 4.08 10.00
N ARG A 142 6.87 4.99 10.38
CA ARG A 142 6.87 6.42 9.99
C ARG A 142 6.95 6.66 8.47
N LEU A 143 6.33 5.78 7.68
CA LEU A 143 6.49 5.78 6.21
C LEU A 143 5.86 6.96 5.50
N LEU A 144 4.87 7.64 6.08
CA LEU A 144 4.33 8.86 5.46
C LEU A 144 5.34 10.01 5.54
N ASN A 145 6.15 10.07 6.60
CA ASN A 145 7.19 11.08 6.79
C ASN A 145 8.48 10.72 6.06
N GLN A 146 8.81 9.41 6.02
CA GLN A 146 10.07 8.93 5.45
C GLN A 146 9.82 7.77 4.47
N PRO A 147 9.20 8.03 3.29
CA PRO A 147 8.82 6.97 2.36
C PRO A 147 10.04 6.18 1.85
N ALA A 148 11.17 6.86 1.67
CA ALA A 148 12.42 6.24 1.21
C ALA A 148 12.93 5.14 2.16
N GLU A 149 12.56 5.16 3.45
CA GLU A 149 12.95 4.11 4.40
C GLU A 149 12.17 2.81 4.22
N ALA A 150 11.13 2.78 3.37
CA ALA A 150 10.35 1.58 3.14
C ALA A 150 11.18 0.40 2.62
N SER A 151 12.21 0.65 1.79
CA SER A 151 13.11 -0.39 1.29
C SER A 151 13.92 -1.02 2.43
N LEU A 152 14.40 -0.20 3.37
CA LEU A 152 15.16 -0.62 4.55
C LEU A 152 14.30 -1.34 5.59
N LYS A 153 13.00 -0.99 5.66
CA LYS A 153 12.03 -1.55 6.63
C LYS A 153 11.18 -2.68 6.06
N GLY A 154 11.61 -3.30 4.96
CA GLY A 154 10.87 -4.33 4.24
C GLY A 154 10.42 -5.50 5.13
N GLU A 155 11.30 -6.03 5.99
CA GLU A 155 10.95 -7.14 6.89
C GLU A 155 9.83 -6.78 7.87
N ARG A 156 9.91 -5.59 8.47
CA ARG A 156 8.88 -5.10 9.40
C ARG A 156 7.56 -4.83 8.68
N MET A 157 7.62 -4.31 7.45
CA MET A 157 6.44 -4.18 6.59
C MET A 157 5.79 -5.54 6.34
N CYS A 158 6.58 -6.56 6.03
CA CYS A 158 6.09 -7.91 5.81
C CYS A 158 5.44 -8.54 7.04
N LEU A 159 6.00 -8.27 8.22
CA LEU A 159 5.43 -8.67 9.49
C LEU A 159 4.06 -8.01 9.72
N ILE A 160 3.94 -6.70 9.50
CA ILE A 160 2.65 -6.01 9.60
C ILE A 160 1.64 -6.62 8.62
N LEU A 161 2.04 -6.78 7.35
CA LEU A 161 1.19 -7.35 6.31
C LEU A 161 0.76 -8.79 6.62
N SER A 162 1.64 -9.64 7.17
CA SER A 162 1.28 -11.03 7.48
C SER A 162 0.25 -11.14 8.61
N ARG A 163 0.17 -10.16 9.51
CA ARG A 163 -0.83 -10.13 10.59
C ARG A 163 -2.20 -9.65 10.14
N PHE A 164 -2.25 -8.63 9.30
CA PHE A 164 -3.52 -8.05 8.83
C PHE A 164 -4.05 -8.65 7.53
N LEU A 165 -3.17 -9.24 6.71
CA LEU A 165 -3.47 -9.89 5.44
C LEU A 165 -2.76 -11.27 5.38
N PRO A 166 -3.15 -12.23 6.24
CA PRO A 166 -2.55 -13.56 6.22
C PRO A 166 -2.80 -14.22 4.86
N ASP A 167 -1.72 -14.51 4.14
CA ASP A 167 -1.72 -15.04 2.78
C ASP A 167 -2.61 -14.25 1.79
N GLY A 168 -2.79 -12.95 2.04
CA GLY A 168 -3.61 -12.07 1.21
C GLY A 168 -5.11 -12.19 1.49
N THR A 169 -5.51 -12.87 2.56
CA THR A 169 -6.93 -12.99 2.91
C THR A 169 -7.46 -11.68 3.50
N LEU A 170 -8.53 -11.14 2.91
CA LEU A 170 -9.26 -10.01 3.49
C LEU A 170 -10.19 -10.51 4.58
N VAL A 171 -9.88 -10.14 5.82
CA VAL A 171 -10.68 -10.49 6.99
C VAL A 171 -11.34 -9.23 7.52
N PHE A 172 -12.65 -9.29 7.77
CA PHE A 172 -13.32 -8.25 8.53
C PHE A 172 -12.80 -8.27 9.97
N MET A 173 -12.20 -7.16 10.40
CA MET A 173 -11.65 -7.02 11.74
C MET A 173 -12.39 -5.91 12.47
N ASN A 174 -12.99 -6.24 13.61
CA ASN A 174 -13.53 -5.21 14.50
C ASN A 174 -12.41 -4.59 15.35
N HIS A 175 -12.72 -3.50 16.06
CA HIS A 175 -11.76 -2.78 16.89
C HIS A 175 -11.05 -3.65 17.95
N ARG A 176 -11.68 -4.73 18.46
CA ARG A 176 -11.07 -5.62 19.46
C ARG A 176 -10.01 -6.50 18.83
N VAL A 177 -10.29 -7.04 17.64
CA VAL A 177 -9.34 -7.86 16.86
C VAL A 177 -8.13 -7.02 16.47
N VAL A 178 -8.37 -5.82 15.91
CA VAL A 178 -7.29 -4.89 15.53
C VAL A 178 -6.37 -4.59 16.72
N ARG A 179 -6.93 -4.22 17.89
CA ARG A 179 -6.14 -3.96 19.11
C ARG A 179 -5.36 -5.18 19.60
N SER A 180 -5.90 -6.38 19.41
CA SER A 180 -5.19 -7.61 19.80
C SER A 180 -3.96 -7.82 18.92
N ILE A 181 -4.11 -7.63 17.60
CA ILE A 181 -3.03 -7.74 16.63
C ILE A 181 -1.98 -6.66 16.86
N GLU A 182 -2.39 -5.42 17.13
CA GLU A 182 -1.46 -4.31 17.43
C GLU A 182 -0.60 -4.59 18.66
N ARG A 183 -1.18 -5.14 19.73
CA ARG A 183 -0.41 -5.56 20.92
C ARG A 183 0.60 -6.65 20.59
N GLU A 184 0.24 -7.62 19.75
CA GLU A 184 1.18 -8.66 19.31
C GLU A 184 2.30 -8.07 18.46
N LEU A 185 1.97 -7.16 17.53
CA LEU A 185 2.95 -6.46 16.69
C LEU A 185 3.93 -5.63 17.51
N GLU A 186 3.47 -4.95 18.56
CA GLU A 186 4.33 -4.15 19.43
C GLU A 186 5.41 -5.00 20.11
N LEU A 187 5.09 -6.24 20.50
CA LEU A 187 6.06 -7.16 21.09
C LEU A 187 7.09 -7.63 20.04
N LEU A 188 6.63 -7.93 18.83
CA LEU A 188 7.48 -8.47 17.77
C LEU A 188 8.38 -7.43 17.11
N ILE A 189 7.94 -6.18 17.00
CA ILE A 189 8.74 -5.09 16.38
C ILE A 189 9.82 -4.56 17.33
N LYS A 190 9.63 -4.71 18.65
CA LYS A 190 10.62 -4.32 19.68
C LYS A 190 11.72 -5.36 19.91
N THR A 191 11.53 -6.59 19.41
CA THR A 191 12.51 -7.69 19.48
C THR A 191 13.45 -7.62 18.28
#